data_AF-A0A1G2RG77-F1
#
_entry.id   AF-A0A1G2RG77-F1
#
_cell.length_a   1.000
_cell.length_b   1.000
_cell.length_c   1.000
_cell.angle_alpha   90.00
_cell.angle_beta   90.00
_cell.angle_gamma   90.00
#
_symmetry.space_group_name_H-M   'P 1'
#
loop_
_entity.id
_entity.type
_entity.pdbx_description
1 polymer ?
#
loop_
_entity_poly.entity_id
_entity_poly.type
_entity_poly.pdbx_seq_one_letter_code
_entity_poly.pdbx_strand_id
1 'polypeptide(L)'
;MQYAFKDGSIVDAVVVTKEGIIPVDSKFSLENYNRILEAQTQAERERYETAFTSDLKTRVDETAKYIKPEEGTLGFAFMFIPSEAVYYDLLINKIGAVKVNTVNLIEYAAGQKKVMVVSPTTFLAYLQTVLQGLKALQIEETAKKIGERVQALGRHIGSYEAYMKKLGSHLGTALNTYNIAYKELAKIDKDVLRITGSSNNMEPMQLDRPQTDEEE
;
A
#
# COMPACT_ATOMS: atom_id res chain seq x y z
N MET A 1 -9.23 -17.38 -15.96
CA MET A 1 -10.16 -17.23 -17.09
C MET A 1 -9.42 -16.47 -18.18
N GLN A 2 -9.66 -16.82 -19.44
CA GLN A 2 -9.06 -16.16 -20.59
C GLN A 2 -9.46 -14.68 -20.67
N TYR A 3 -8.58 -13.86 -21.23
CA TYR A 3 -8.80 -12.42 -21.38
C TYR A 3 -8.66 -12.04 -22.85
N ALA A 4 -9.69 -11.36 -23.37
CA ALA A 4 -9.74 -10.90 -24.76
C ALA A 4 -9.38 -9.42 -24.85
N PHE A 5 -8.47 -9.08 -25.75
CA PHE A 5 -8.12 -7.72 -26.11
C PHE A 5 -9.02 -7.20 -27.24
N LYS A 6 -9.01 -5.88 -27.47
CA LYS A 6 -9.86 -5.18 -28.45
C LYS A 6 -9.62 -5.61 -29.89
N ASP A 7 -8.41 -6.06 -30.21
CA ASP A 7 -8.05 -6.59 -31.54
C ASP A 7 -8.50 -8.05 -31.76
N GLY A 8 -9.17 -8.66 -30.79
CA GLY A 8 -9.62 -10.05 -30.83
C GLY A 8 -8.56 -11.07 -30.40
N SER A 9 -7.34 -10.66 -30.04
CA SER A 9 -6.37 -11.57 -29.44
C SER A 9 -6.81 -12.01 -28.04
N ILE A 10 -6.56 -13.27 -27.69
CA ILE A 10 -6.97 -13.88 -26.41
C ILE A 10 -5.75 -14.47 -25.71
N VAL A 11 -5.48 -13.99 -24.50
CA VAL A 11 -4.45 -14.52 -23.60
C VAL A 11 -5.08 -15.48 -22.59
N ASP A 12 -4.31 -16.47 -22.13
CA ASP A 12 -4.81 -17.53 -21.26
C ASP A 12 -5.28 -17.04 -19.90
N ALA A 13 -4.55 -16.07 -19.31
CA ALA A 13 -4.92 -15.41 -18.08
C ALA A 13 -4.30 -14.01 -17.97
N VAL A 14 -4.78 -13.24 -16.99
CA VAL A 14 -4.19 -11.95 -16.61
C VAL A 14 -4.08 -11.86 -15.09
N VAL A 15 -3.01 -11.24 -14.61
CA VAL A 15 -2.88 -10.80 -13.21
C VAL A 15 -3.33 -9.35 -13.13
N VAL A 16 -4.36 -9.07 -12.34
CA VAL A 16 -4.91 -7.72 -12.19
C VAL A 16 -4.26 -7.03 -11.00
N THR A 17 -3.73 -5.84 -11.22
CA THR A 17 -3.15 -4.98 -10.17
C THR A 17 -3.80 -3.59 -10.20
N LYS A 18 -3.51 -2.73 -9.21
CA LYS A 18 -3.96 -1.32 -9.22
C LYS A 18 -3.39 -0.53 -10.42
N GLU A 19 -2.22 -0.90 -10.91
CA GLU A 19 -1.49 -0.15 -11.95
C GLU A 19 -1.80 -0.63 -13.37
N GLY A 20 -2.36 -1.84 -13.50
CA GLY A 20 -2.65 -2.45 -14.79
C GLY A 20 -2.72 -3.97 -14.72
N ILE A 21 -2.87 -4.60 -15.88
CA ILE A 21 -2.93 -6.05 -16.02
C ILE A 21 -1.61 -6.62 -16.54
N ILE A 22 -1.21 -7.79 -16.05
CA ILE A 22 -0.04 -8.53 -16.57
C ILE A 22 -0.56 -9.75 -17.33
N PRO A 23 -0.37 -9.84 -18.65
CA PRO A 23 -0.76 -11.00 -19.43
C PRO A 23 0.05 -12.25 -19.03
N VAL A 24 -0.60 -13.41 -19.05
CA VAL A 24 0.01 -14.71 -18.77
C VAL A 24 -0.37 -15.69 -19.88
N ASP A 25 0.58 -16.11 -20.69
CA ASP A 25 0.39 -17.13 -21.74
C ASP A 25 1.07 -18.44 -21.33
N SER A 26 0.38 -19.55 -21.51
CA SER A 26 0.78 -20.89 -21.05
C SER A 26 0.90 -21.90 -22.19
N LYS A 27 0.97 -21.45 -23.44
CA LYS A 27 0.91 -22.30 -24.65
C LYS A 27 2.23 -23.00 -24.98
N PHE A 28 2.85 -23.61 -23.97
CA PHE A 28 4.09 -24.32 -24.12
C PHE A 28 3.86 -25.81 -24.44
N SER A 29 4.29 -26.25 -25.63
CA SER A 29 4.26 -27.66 -26.04
C SER A 29 5.54 -28.37 -25.62
N LEU A 30 5.41 -29.49 -24.91
CA LEU A 30 6.52 -30.35 -24.49
C LEU A 30 7.00 -31.32 -25.57
N GLU A 31 6.41 -31.30 -26.77
CA GLU A 31 6.65 -32.32 -27.78
C GLU A 31 8.12 -32.40 -28.21
N ASN A 32 8.74 -31.28 -28.56
CA ASN A 32 10.16 -31.27 -28.95
C ASN A 32 11.09 -31.59 -27.76
N TYR A 33 10.69 -31.24 -26.53
CA TYR A 33 11.44 -31.64 -25.33
C TYR A 33 11.41 -33.16 -25.12
N ASN A 34 10.24 -33.80 -25.27
CA ASN A 34 10.13 -35.24 -25.17
C ASN A 34 10.99 -35.94 -26.24
N ARG A 35 11.01 -35.42 -27.47
CA ARG A 35 11.88 -35.92 -28.56
C ARG A 35 13.36 -35.80 -28.24
N ILE A 36 13.80 -34.76 -27.52
CA ILE A 36 15.19 -34.62 -27.02
C ILE A 36 15.52 -35.75 -26.04
N LEU A 37 14.60 -36.07 -25.12
CA LEU A 37 14.79 -37.14 -24.14
C LEU A 37 14.82 -38.53 -24.76
N GLU A 38 14.02 -38.76 -25.81
CA GLU A 38 13.91 -40.04 -26.52
C GLU A 38 15.00 -40.25 -27.59
N ALA A 39 15.74 -39.19 -27.96
CA ALA A 39 16.78 -39.24 -28.98
C ALA A 39 17.86 -40.28 -28.65
N GLN A 40 18.11 -41.19 -29.61
CA GLN A 40 19.06 -42.28 -29.46
C GLN A 40 20.46 -41.88 -29.94
N THR A 41 20.55 -40.86 -30.79
CA THR A 41 21.80 -40.37 -31.35
C THR A 41 22.05 -38.91 -30.98
N GLN A 42 23.33 -38.54 -30.90
CA GLN A 42 23.75 -37.15 -30.64
C GLN A 42 23.23 -36.19 -31.72
N ALA A 43 23.22 -36.61 -32.98
CA ALA A 43 22.74 -35.81 -34.10
C ALA A 43 21.23 -35.53 -34.03
N GLU A 44 20.43 -36.52 -33.60
CA GLU A 44 18.99 -36.32 -33.37
C GLU A 44 18.75 -35.36 -32.21
N ARG A 45 19.50 -35.52 -31.11
CA ARG A 45 19.42 -34.65 -29.95
C ARG A 45 19.65 -33.19 -30.33
N GLU A 46 20.74 -32.89 -31.04
CA GLU A 46 21.09 -31.54 -31.50
C GLU A 46 20.01 -30.93 -32.42
N ARG A 47 19.43 -31.75 -33.30
CA ARG A 47 18.34 -31.33 -34.17
C ARG A 47 17.09 -30.94 -33.37
N TYR A 48 16.69 -31.75 -32.40
CA TYR A 48 15.51 -31.48 -31.57
C TYR A 48 15.74 -30.31 -30.61
N GLU A 49 16.95 -30.13 -30.07
CA GLU A 49 17.34 -28.97 -29.26
C GLU A 49 17.23 -27.65 -30.04
N THR A 50 17.66 -27.66 -31.31
CA THR A 50 17.52 -26.50 -32.20
C THR A 50 16.05 -26.19 -32.47
N ALA A 51 15.23 -27.20 -32.76
CA ALA A 51 13.81 -27.04 -32.98
C ALA A 51 13.10 -26.50 -31.72
N PHE A 52 13.42 -27.06 -30.56
CA PHE A 52 12.90 -26.63 -29.26
C PHE A 52 13.21 -25.16 -28.94
N THR A 53 14.44 -24.72 -29.22
CA THR A 53 14.84 -23.32 -29.03
C THR A 53 14.06 -22.37 -29.95
N SER A 54 13.84 -22.78 -31.21
CA SER A 54 13.04 -22.02 -32.18
C SER A 54 11.57 -21.90 -31.76
N ASP A 55 10.99 -22.98 -31.25
CA ASP A 55 9.62 -23.01 -30.74
C ASP A 55 9.46 -22.04 -29.57
N LEU A 56 10.39 -22.08 -28.60
CA LEU A 56 10.38 -21.17 -27.47
C LEU A 56 10.47 -19.71 -27.88
N LYS A 57 11.36 -19.39 -28.82
CA LYS A 57 11.47 -18.02 -29.34
C LYS A 57 10.15 -17.56 -29.96
N THR A 58 9.49 -18.45 -30.71
CA THR A 58 8.18 -18.17 -31.30
C THR A 58 7.11 -17.91 -30.23
N ARG A 59 7.10 -18.71 -29.15
CA ARG A 59 6.18 -18.49 -28.01
C ARG A 59 6.44 -17.20 -27.27
N VAL A 60 7.71 -16.82 -27.09
CA VAL A 60 8.07 -15.51 -26.55
C VAL A 60 7.52 -14.39 -27.44
N ASP A 61 7.68 -14.49 -28.76
CA ASP A 61 7.17 -13.51 -29.71
C ASP A 61 5.65 -13.42 -29.73
N GLU A 62 4.96 -14.54 -29.58
CA GLU A 62 3.50 -14.58 -29.43
C GLU A 62 3.04 -13.95 -28.11
N THR A 63 3.70 -14.29 -27.00
CA THR A 63 3.38 -13.76 -25.67
C THR A 63 3.58 -12.24 -25.63
N ALA A 64 4.61 -11.74 -26.28
CA ALA A 64 4.91 -10.31 -26.36
C ALA A 64 3.79 -9.50 -27.04
N LYS A 65 2.97 -10.11 -27.91
CA LYS A 65 1.83 -9.43 -28.57
C LYS A 65 0.74 -9.01 -27.59
N TYR A 66 0.68 -9.64 -26.41
CA TYR A 66 -0.28 -9.27 -25.39
C TYR A 66 0.19 -8.08 -24.53
N ILE A 67 1.42 -7.59 -24.72
CA ILE A 67 1.90 -6.38 -24.04
C ILE A 67 1.37 -5.16 -24.79
N LYS A 68 0.29 -4.59 -24.26
CA LYS A 68 -0.51 -3.51 -24.85
C LYS A 68 -0.82 -2.42 -23.83
N PRO A 69 0.11 -1.49 -23.58
CA PRO A 69 -0.10 -0.39 -22.63
C PRO A 69 -1.36 0.44 -22.94
N GLU A 70 -1.71 0.60 -24.21
CA GLU A 70 -2.93 1.28 -24.69
C GLU A 70 -4.24 0.55 -24.30
N GLU A 71 -4.15 -0.73 -23.96
CA GLU A 71 -5.26 -1.54 -23.44
C GLU A 71 -5.16 -1.78 -21.92
N GLY A 72 -4.22 -1.10 -21.24
CA GLY A 72 -4.08 -1.15 -19.78
C GLY A 72 -3.17 -2.26 -19.25
N THR A 73 -2.35 -2.88 -20.12
CA THR A 73 -1.34 -3.82 -19.64
C THR A 73 -0.14 -3.09 -19.06
N LEU A 74 0.56 -3.75 -18.13
CA LEU A 74 1.91 -3.36 -17.76
C LEU A 74 2.89 -3.65 -18.92
N GLY A 75 4.09 -3.07 -18.85
CA GLY A 75 5.11 -3.15 -19.89
C GLY A 75 5.81 -4.52 -20.03
N PHE A 76 5.22 -5.59 -19.51
CA PHE A 76 5.76 -6.94 -19.57
C PHE A 76 4.64 -7.99 -19.48
N ALA A 77 4.95 -9.23 -19.87
CA ALA A 77 4.05 -10.39 -19.77
C ALA A 77 4.78 -11.61 -19.20
N PHE A 78 4.02 -12.58 -18.69
CA PHE A 78 4.54 -13.88 -18.25
C PHE A 78 4.33 -14.95 -19.31
N MET A 79 5.38 -15.71 -19.60
CA MET A 79 5.29 -16.97 -20.33
C MET A 79 5.45 -18.12 -19.33
N PHE A 80 4.38 -18.86 -19.10
CA PHE A 80 4.31 -19.90 -18.08
C PHE A 80 4.72 -21.26 -18.63
N ILE A 81 5.71 -21.90 -18.00
CA ILE A 81 6.14 -23.27 -18.27
C ILE A 81 5.65 -24.16 -17.14
N PRO A 82 4.71 -25.10 -17.37
CA PRO A 82 4.08 -25.88 -16.31
C PRO A 82 5.00 -26.93 -15.65
N SER A 83 6.17 -27.19 -16.24
CA SER A 83 7.15 -28.16 -15.73
C SER A 83 8.38 -27.45 -15.18
N GLU A 84 8.60 -27.61 -13.88
CA GLU A 84 9.79 -27.07 -13.21
C GLU A 84 11.08 -27.68 -13.79
N ALA A 85 11.07 -28.98 -14.12
CA ALA A 85 12.22 -29.66 -14.72
C ALA A 85 12.62 -29.05 -16.07
N VAL A 86 11.64 -28.76 -16.92
CA VAL A 86 11.88 -28.16 -18.24
C VAL A 86 12.37 -26.72 -18.10
N TYR A 87 11.82 -25.97 -17.15
CA TYR A 87 12.29 -24.63 -16.83
C TYR A 87 13.74 -24.63 -16.33
N TYR A 88 14.13 -25.57 -15.47
CA TYR A 88 15.53 -25.69 -15.03
C TYR A 88 16.47 -26.08 -16.16
N ASP A 89 16.09 -27.01 -17.03
CA ASP A 89 16.91 -27.38 -18.18
C ASP A 89 17.15 -26.18 -19.11
N LEU A 90 16.14 -25.30 -19.27
CA LEU A 90 16.28 -24.03 -20.00
C LEU A 90 17.25 -23.05 -19.34
N LEU A 91 17.22 -22.94 -18.02
CA LEU A 91 18.09 -22.06 -17.24
C LEU A 91 19.55 -22.54 -17.19
N ILE A 92 19.75 -23.85 -17.03
CA ILE A 92 21.04 -24.45 -16.69
C ILE A 92 21.86 -24.77 -17.94
N ASN A 93 21.21 -24.93 -19.10
CA ASN A 93 21.89 -25.11 -20.38
C ASN A 93 22.89 -26.29 -20.38
N LYS A 94 22.42 -27.50 -20.04
CA LYS A 94 23.09 -28.77 -20.37
C LYS A 94 22.63 -29.33 -21.73
N ILE A 95 22.35 -28.45 -22.67
CA ILE A 95 22.27 -28.80 -24.09
C ILE A 95 23.72 -28.81 -24.59
N GLY A 96 24.17 -29.95 -25.12
CA GLY A 96 25.57 -30.38 -25.20
C GLY A 96 26.59 -29.35 -25.72
N ALA A 97 27.75 -29.31 -25.06
CA ALA A 97 29.09 -28.91 -25.53
C ALA A 97 29.31 -27.55 -26.24
N VAL A 98 28.29 -26.73 -26.55
CA VAL A 98 28.48 -25.44 -27.25
C VAL A 98 28.01 -24.28 -26.38
N LYS A 99 28.99 -23.48 -25.93
CA LYS A 99 28.91 -22.32 -25.03
C LYS A 99 28.03 -21.14 -25.49
N VAL A 100 27.17 -21.26 -26.48
CA VAL A 100 26.41 -20.12 -27.02
C VAL A 100 25.04 -20.62 -27.47
N ASN A 101 23.96 -20.27 -26.75
CA ASN A 101 22.64 -19.91 -27.33
C ASN A 101 21.45 -19.84 -26.35
N THR A 102 21.54 -20.31 -25.10
CA THR A 102 20.36 -20.33 -24.19
C THR A 102 20.28 -19.12 -23.25
N VAL A 103 21.42 -18.60 -22.80
CA VAL A 103 21.53 -17.26 -22.17
C VAL A 103 20.90 -16.20 -23.06
N ASN A 104 21.09 -16.34 -24.38
CA ASN A 104 20.51 -15.47 -25.40
C ASN A 104 18.97 -15.52 -25.41
N LEU A 105 18.33 -16.66 -25.14
CA LEU A 105 16.87 -16.76 -25.17
C LEU A 105 16.21 -16.06 -23.98
N ILE A 106 16.77 -16.20 -22.77
CA ILE A 106 16.24 -15.53 -21.58
C ILE A 106 16.49 -14.03 -21.66
N GLU A 107 17.68 -13.62 -22.12
CA GLU A 107 17.98 -12.20 -22.40
C GLU A 107 17.10 -11.63 -23.52
N TYR A 108 16.82 -12.41 -24.56
CA TYR A 108 15.89 -12.04 -25.62
C TYR A 108 14.48 -11.83 -25.06
N ALA A 109 13.97 -12.81 -24.29
CA ALA A 109 12.65 -12.76 -23.71
C ALA A 109 12.51 -11.57 -22.77
N ALA A 110 13.35 -11.47 -21.72
CA ALA A 110 13.22 -10.43 -20.70
C ALA A 110 13.71 -9.06 -21.19
N GLY A 111 14.86 -9.02 -21.86
CA GLY A 111 15.52 -7.79 -22.29
C GLY A 111 14.84 -7.13 -23.49
N GLN A 112 14.64 -7.89 -24.57
CA GLN A 112 14.14 -7.37 -25.85
C GLN A 112 12.61 -7.43 -25.95
N LYS A 113 12.00 -8.53 -25.50
CA LYS A 113 10.55 -8.77 -25.66
C LYS A 113 9.72 -8.45 -24.43
N LYS A 114 10.36 -8.14 -23.30
CA LYS A 114 9.69 -7.91 -22.01
C LYS A 114 8.78 -9.07 -21.59
N VAL A 115 9.16 -10.29 -21.94
CA VAL A 115 8.50 -11.52 -21.54
C VAL A 115 9.33 -12.19 -20.46
N MET A 116 8.73 -12.37 -19.28
CA MET A 116 9.33 -13.10 -18.18
C MET A 116 8.91 -14.57 -18.27
N VAL A 117 9.89 -15.45 -18.50
CA VAL A 117 9.67 -16.89 -18.46
C VAL A 117 9.59 -17.33 -17.00
N VAL A 118 8.54 -18.04 -16.62
CA VAL A 118 8.29 -18.45 -15.23
C VAL A 118 7.85 -19.91 -15.14
N SER A 119 8.35 -20.59 -14.11
CA SER A 119 7.86 -21.89 -13.64
C SER A 119 6.76 -21.71 -12.57
N PRO A 120 6.08 -22.79 -12.11
CA PRO A 120 5.13 -22.70 -11.00
C PRO A 120 5.74 -22.05 -9.75
N THR A 121 6.97 -22.42 -9.39
CA THR A 121 7.63 -21.88 -8.19
C THR A 121 8.01 -20.42 -8.37
N THR A 122 8.58 -20.07 -9.53
CA THR A 122 9.00 -18.71 -9.84
C THR A 122 7.80 -17.77 -9.97
N PHE A 123 6.72 -18.24 -10.60
CA PHE A 123 5.48 -17.49 -10.73
C PHE A 123 4.85 -17.20 -9.36
N LEU A 124 4.82 -18.19 -8.46
CA LEU A 124 4.37 -18.01 -7.09
C LEU A 124 5.20 -16.94 -6.35
N ALA A 125 6.53 -16.97 -6.48
CA ALA A 125 7.40 -15.98 -5.85
C ALA A 125 7.10 -14.55 -6.34
N TYR A 126 6.95 -14.36 -7.66
CA TYR A 126 6.58 -13.06 -8.23
C TYR A 126 5.21 -12.58 -7.72
N LEU A 127 4.20 -13.45 -7.69
CA LEU A 127 2.88 -13.10 -7.16
C LEU A 127 2.94 -12.72 -5.67
N GLN A 128 3.76 -13.41 -4.87
CA GLN A 128 3.97 -13.05 -3.46
C GLN A 128 4.61 -11.67 -3.33
N THR A 129 5.61 -11.34 -4.16
CA THR A 129 6.22 -10.00 -4.18
C THR A 129 5.19 -8.93 -4.54
N VAL A 130 4.38 -9.16 -5.56
CA VAL A 130 3.29 -8.23 -5.95
C VAL A 130 2.30 -8.04 -4.80
N LEU A 131 1.86 -9.14 -4.15
CA LEU A 131 0.96 -9.07 -2.99
C LEU A 131 1.55 -8.29 -1.82
N GLN A 132 2.85 -8.45 -1.55
CA GLN A 132 3.53 -7.71 -0.49
C GLN A 132 3.62 -6.21 -0.81
N GLY A 133 3.92 -5.86 -2.06
CA GLY A 133 3.89 -4.47 -2.53
C GLY A 133 2.51 -3.83 -2.38
N LEU A 134 1.45 -4.53 -2.79
CA LEU A 134 0.07 -4.04 -2.65
C LEU A 134 -0.33 -3.83 -1.18
N LYS A 135 0.08 -4.74 -0.27
CA LYS A 135 -0.15 -4.56 1.17
C LYS A 135 0.57 -3.34 1.73
N ALA A 136 1.81 -3.09 1.31
CA ALA A 136 2.57 -1.92 1.74
C ALA A 136 1.87 -0.61 1.33
N LEU A 137 1.39 -0.52 0.09
CA LEU A 137 0.62 0.63 -0.40
C LEU A 137 -0.68 0.85 0.39
N GLN A 138 -1.38 -0.22 0.74
CA GLN A 138 -2.60 -0.13 1.55
C GLN A 138 -2.32 0.39 2.96
N ILE A 139 -1.20 -0.02 3.57
CA ILE A 139 -0.76 0.47 4.88
C ILE A 139 -0.43 1.97 4.79
N GLU A 140 0.28 2.40 3.75
CA GLU A 140 0.61 3.80 3.52
C GLU A 140 -0.65 4.68 3.38
N GLU A 141 -1.61 4.27 2.54
CA GLU A 141 -2.90 4.97 2.36
C GLU A 141 -3.65 5.09 3.71
N THR A 142 -3.58 4.05 4.55
CA THR A 142 -4.22 4.03 5.86
C THR A 142 -3.51 4.97 6.84
N ALA A 143 -2.17 4.95 6.87
CA ALA A 143 -1.37 5.83 7.72
C ALA A 143 -1.62 7.31 7.40
N LYS A 144 -1.73 7.67 6.10
CA LYS A 144 -2.09 9.02 5.67
C LYS A 144 -3.44 9.46 6.24
N LYS A 145 -4.47 8.61 6.13
CA LYS A 145 -5.81 8.87 6.69
C LYS A 145 -5.78 9.02 8.21
N ILE A 146 -4.95 8.24 8.92
CA ILE A 146 -4.76 8.40 10.37
C ILE A 146 -4.17 9.78 10.67
N GLY A 147 -3.13 10.19 9.95
CA GLY A 147 -2.51 11.51 10.11
C GLY A 147 -3.51 12.66 9.93
N GLU A 148 -4.34 12.61 8.88
CA GLU A 148 -5.40 13.59 8.62
C GLU A 148 -6.41 13.66 9.78
N ARG A 149 -6.81 12.51 10.34
CA ARG A 149 -7.72 12.44 11.49
C ARG A 149 -7.10 12.99 12.76
N VAL A 150 -5.83 12.70 13.01
CA VAL A 150 -5.10 13.23 14.18
C VAL A 150 -5.00 14.76 14.09
N GLN A 151 -4.71 15.32 12.91
CA GLN A 151 -4.71 16.77 12.72
C GLN A 151 -6.08 17.39 12.96
N ALA A 152 -7.15 16.76 12.46
CA ALA A 152 -8.52 17.21 12.72
C ALA A 152 -8.83 17.19 14.23
N LEU A 153 -8.46 16.10 14.92
CA LEU A 153 -8.63 16.00 16.37
C LEU A 153 -7.85 17.10 17.12
N GLY A 154 -6.61 17.39 16.71
CA GLY A 154 -5.81 18.47 17.29
C GLY A 154 -6.49 19.84 17.17
N ARG A 155 -7.09 20.15 16.01
CA ARG A 155 -7.89 21.39 15.84
C ARG A 155 -9.10 21.44 16.77
N HIS A 156 -9.78 20.31 16.97
CA HIS A 156 -10.91 20.23 17.89
C HIS A 156 -10.43 20.48 19.33
N ILE A 157 -9.37 19.80 19.77
CA ILE A 157 -8.81 19.99 21.12
C ILE A 157 -8.42 21.46 21.36
N GLY A 158 -7.72 22.10 20.42
CA GLY A 158 -7.36 23.51 20.55
C GLY A 158 -8.58 24.45 20.64
N SER A 159 -9.67 24.11 19.95
CA SER A 159 -10.92 24.88 20.06
C SER A 159 -11.55 24.73 21.45
N TYR A 160 -11.53 23.52 22.02
CA TYR A 160 -12.01 23.28 23.38
C TYR A 160 -11.12 23.94 24.43
N GLU A 161 -9.81 23.95 24.25
CA GLU A 161 -8.88 24.67 25.11
C GLU A 161 -9.21 26.18 25.13
N ALA A 162 -9.49 26.79 23.97
CA ALA A 162 -9.90 28.18 23.89
C ALA A 162 -11.23 28.44 24.63
N TYR A 163 -12.21 27.53 24.51
CA TYR A 163 -13.45 27.64 25.28
C TYR A 163 -13.22 27.52 26.79
N MET A 164 -12.36 26.60 27.22
CA MET A 164 -12.02 26.42 28.65
C MET A 164 -11.27 27.63 29.21
N LYS A 165 -10.33 28.21 28.45
CA LYS A 165 -9.65 29.47 28.81
C LYS A 165 -10.64 30.61 29.01
N LYS A 166 -11.59 30.77 28.08
CA LYS A 166 -12.65 31.78 28.18
C LYS A 166 -13.56 31.54 29.38
N LEU A 167 -13.96 30.29 29.62
CA LEU A 167 -14.76 29.92 30.79
C LEU A 167 -14.03 30.24 32.09
N GLY A 168 -12.74 29.91 32.20
CA GLY A 168 -11.89 30.26 33.35
C GLY A 168 -11.89 31.77 33.63
N SER A 169 -11.74 32.59 32.59
CA SER A 169 -11.81 34.06 32.71
C SER A 169 -13.18 34.54 33.22
N HIS A 170 -14.28 33.96 32.72
CA HIS A 170 -15.63 34.30 33.17
C HIS A 170 -15.87 33.89 34.63
N LEU A 171 -15.39 32.72 35.05
CA LEU A 171 -15.45 32.29 36.45
C LEU A 171 -14.66 33.23 37.36
N GLY A 172 -13.45 33.64 36.96
CA GLY A 172 -12.68 34.63 37.69
C GLY A 172 -13.40 35.97 37.85
N THR A 173 -14.09 36.42 36.80
CA THR A 173 -14.92 37.64 36.83
C THR A 173 -16.10 37.49 37.79
N ALA A 174 -16.87 36.40 37.67
CA ALA A 174 -18.02 36.14 38.52
C ALA A 174 -17.64 36.06 40.00
N LEU A 175 -16.52 35.40 40.31
CA LEU A 175 -15.98 35.29 41.65
C LEU A 175 -15.54 36.65 42.22
N ASN A 176 -14.92 37.49 41.40
CA ASN A 176 -14.56 38.85 41.81
C ASN A 176 -15.81 39.70 42.11
N THR A 177 -16.84 39.61 41.27
CA THR A 177 -18.13 40.29 41.50
C THR A 177 -18.81 39.79 42.77
N TYR A 178 -18.82 38.48 43.01
CA TYR A 178 -19.33 37.89 44.25
C TYR A 178 -18.62 38.47 45.48
N ASN A 179 -17.29 38.47 45.50
CA ASN A 179 -16.49 38.98 46.61
C ASN A 179 -16.72 40.48 46.86
N ILE A 180 -16.91 41.29 45.81
CA ILE A 180 -17.24 42.72 45.94
C ILE A 180 -18.65 42.89 46.51
N ALA A 181 -19.65 42.22 45.93
CA ALA A 181 -21.05 42.32 46.37
C ALA A 181 -21.21 41.92 47.85
N TYR A 182 -20.53 40.86 48.29
CA TYR A 182 -20.58 40.41 49.68
C TYR A 182 -19.91 41.41 50.64
N LYS A 183 -18.82 42.07 50.21
CA LYS A 183 -18.20 43.18 50.96
C LYS A 183 -19.11 44.40 51.07
N GLU A 184 -19.80 44.79 50.00
CA GLU A 184 -20.77 45.89 50.05
C GLU A 184 -21.97 45.54 50.92
N LEU A 185 -22.49 44.30 50.85
CA LEU A 185 -23.54 43.81 51.74
C LEU A 185 -23.13 43.91 53.21
N ALA A 186 -21.89 43.55 53.56
CA ALA A 186 -21.38 43.68 54.92
C ALA A 186 -21.34 45.14 55.41
N LYS A 187 -21.23 46.14 54.52
CA LYS A 187 -21.33 47.56 54.92
C LYS A 187 -22.75 47.96 55.31
N ILE A 188 -23.77 47.33 54.73
CA ILE A 188 -25.17 47.57 55.11
C ILE A 188 -25.38 47.22 56.59
N ASP A 189 -24.71 46.18 57.11
CA ASP A 189 -24.76 45.83 58.52
C ASP A 189 -24.27 46.98 59.43
N LYS A 190 -23.23 47.71 58.99
CA LYS A 190 -22.73 48.91 59.68
C LYS A 190 -23.75 50.06 59.65
N ASP A 191 -24.44 50.24 58.53
CA ASP A 191 -25.49 51.26 58.40
C ASP A 191 -26.72 50.90 59.25
N VAL A 192 -27.12 49.62 59.28
CA VAL A 192 -28.18 49.11 60.16
C VAL A 192 -27.81 49.33 61.62
N LEU A 193 -26.60 48.96 62.05
CA LEU A 193 -26.11 49.22 63.41
C LEU A 193 -26.20 50.69 63.79
N ARG A 194 -25.85 51.60 62.88
CA ARG A 194 -25.91 53.05 63.10
C ARG A 194 -27.35 53.56 63.26
N ILE A 195 -28.32 52.94 62.59
CA ILE A 195 -29.74 53.37 62.60
C ILE A 195 -30.52 52.74 63.75
N THR A 196 -30.34 51.44 64.02
CA THR A 196 -31.17 50.66 64.95
C THR A 196 -30.50 50.39 66.29
N GLY A 197 -29.19 50.67 66.42
CA GLY A 197 -28.39 50.35 67.60
C GLY A 197 -28.10 48.86 67.77
N SER A 198 -28.48 48.01 66.80
CA SER A 198 -28.29 46.56 66.81
C SER A 198 -27.67 46.07 65.50
N SER A 199 -26.66 45.19 65.60
CA SER A 199 -25.93 44.58 64.48
C SER A 199 -26.55 43.23 64.11
N ASN A 200 -26.55 42.87 62.82
CA ASN A 200 -26.89 41.53 62.34
C ASN A 200 -25.65 40.61 62.21
N ASN A 201 -24.45 41.08 62.55
CA ASN A 201 -23.18 40.32 62.59
C ASN A 201 -22.91 39.52 61.30
N MET A 202 -22.93 40.18 60.14
CA MET A 202 -22.61 39.51 58.88
C MET A 202 -21.10 39.37 58.69
N GLU A 203 -20.58 38.15 58.70
CA GLU A 203 -19.17 37.87 58.37
C GLU A 203 -18.98 37.63 56.86
N PRO A 204 -18.14 38.42 56.17
CA PRO A 204 -17.91 38.26 54.75
C PRO A 204 -17.13 36.97 54.41
N MET A 205 -17.78 36.00 53.76
CA MET A 205 -17.14 34.80 53.20
C MET A 205 -16.49 35.16 51.85
N GLN A 206 -15.16 35.12 51.79
CA GLN A 206 -14.43 35.31 50.54
C GLN A 206 -14.15 33.97 49.88
N LEU A 207 -14.33 33.92 48.57
CA LEU A 207 -13.91 32.80 47.75
C LEU A 207 -12.54 33.09 47.14
N ASP A 208 -11.64 32.11 47.18
CA ASP A 208 -10.32 32.20 46.58
C ASP A 208 -10.41 32.23 45.06
N ARG A 209 -9.54 33.04 44.44
CA ARG A 209 -9.47 33.09 42.98
C ARG A 209 -8.99 31.74 42.45
N PRO A 210 -9.51 31.29 41.29
CA PRO A 210 -8.94 30.13 40.62
C PRO A 210 -7.46 30.41 40.36
N GLN A 211 -6.59 29.54 40.85
CA GLN A 211 -5.17 29.56 40.54
C GLN A 211 -5.03 29.17 39.06
N THR A 212 -4.79 30.17 38.22
CA THR A 212 -4.21 29.91 36.92
C THR A 212 -2.72 29.77 37.14
N ASP A 213 -2.19 28.57 36.95
CA ASP A 213 -0.74 28.39 36.78
C ASP A 213 -0.35 29.14 35.49
N GLU A 214 -0.10 30.45 35.62
CA GLU A 214 0.66 31.20 34.64
C GLU A 214 2.14 31.03 35.01
N GLU A 215 2.78 29.98 34.52
CA GLU A 215 4.23 29.72 34.43
C GLU A 215 4.37 28.30 33.80
N GLU A 216 5.08 28.01 32.70
CA GLU A 216 6.28 28.57 32.04
C GLU A 216 6.12 28.72 30.51
#